data_AF-A0A258CV11-F1
#
_entry.id   AF-A0A258CV11-F1
#
_cell.length_a   1.000
_cell.length_b   1.000
_cell.length_c   1.000
_cell.angle_alpha   90.00
_cell.angle_beta   90.00
_cell.angle_gamma   90.00
#
_symmetry.space_group_name_H-M   'P 1'
#
loop_
_entity.id
_entity.type
_entity.pdbx_description
1 polymer ?
#
loop_
_entity_poly.entity_id
_entity_poly.type
_entity_poly.pdbx_seq_one_letter_code
_entity_poly.pdbx_strand_id
1 'polypeptide(L)' 'DMMAATLEEREDEYLARNPLGRLCEPSDIAGVALFLASAASAYTTGAVIPCDGGVADL' A
#
# COMPACT_ATOMS: atom_id res chain seq x y z
N ASP A 1 4.22 17.62 -7.64
CA ASP A 1 2.83 17.12 -7.69
C ASP A 1 2.20 17.35 -6.32
N MET A 2 0.90 17.60 -6.25
CA MET A 2 0.13 17.80 -5.01
C MET A 2 0.40 16.72 -3.96
N MET A 3 0.60 15.47 -4.40
CA MET A 3 0.94 14.34 -3.53
C MET A 3 2.29 14.51 -2.83
N ALA A 4 3.31 14.96 -3.58
CA ALA A 4 4.65 15.18 -3.05
C ALA A 4 4.67 16.32 -2.02
N ALA A 5 3.98 17.43 -2.30
CA ALA A 5 3.88 18.56 -1.39
C ALA A 5 3.16 18.20 -0.06
N THR A 6 2.17 17.31 -0.12
CA THR A 6 1.42 16.87 1.07
C THR A 6 2.24 15.94 1.95
N LEU A 7 3.08 15.09 1.35
CA LEU A 7 3.99 14.21 2.09
C LEU A 7 5.09 15.01 2.78
N GLU A 8 5.69 16.00 2.10
CA GLU A 8 6.74 16.85 2.68
C GLU A 8 6.28 17.59 3.95
N GLU A 9 4.99 17.96 4.05
CA GLU A 9 4.45 18.67 5.21
C GLU A 9 4.05 17.75 6.38
N ARG A 10 3.84 16.45 6.13
CA ARG A 10 3.20 15.52 7.08
C ARG A 10 3.84 14.13 7.14
N GLU A 11 5.06 13.99 6.65
CA GLU A 11 5.75 12.69 6.53
C GLU A 11 5.80 11.95 7.87
N ASP A 12 6.23 12.63 8.94
CA ASP A 12 6.36 12.03 10.27
C ASP A 12 5.03 11.48 10.81
N GLU A 13 3.91 12.16 10.55
CA GLU A 13 2.57 11.70 10.97
C GLU A 13 2.15 10.46 10.19
N TYR A 14 2.44 10.42 8.89
CA TYR A 14 2.18 9.25 8.05
C TYR A 14 3.03 8.05 8.46
N LEU A 15 4.32 8.27 8.71
CA LEU A 15 5.24 7.22 9.15
C LEU A 15 4.88 6.67 10.54
N ALA A 16 4.45 7.53 11.47
CA ALA A 16 4.01 7.11 12.81
C ALA A 16 2.77 6.20 12.77
N ARG A 17 1.90 6.37 11.77
CA ARG A 17 0.68 5.56 11.59
C ARG A 17 0.90 4.33 10.71
N ASN A 18 2.02 4.24 10.00
CA ASN A 18 2.32 3.09 9.16
C ASN A 18 3.14 2.07 9.96
N PRO A 19 2.60 0.88 10.26
CA PRO A 19 3.34 -0.18 10.95
C PRO A 19 4.70 -0.54 10.32
N LEU A 20 4.88 -0.34 9.00
CA LEU A 20 6.14 -0.58 8.31
C LEU A 20 7.16 0.56 8.45
N GLY A 21 6.75 1.71 8.99
CA GLY A 21 7.63 2.86 9.27
C GLY A 21 8.30 3.46 8.03
N ARG A 22 7.74 3.24 6.84
CA ARG A 22 8.24 3.78 5.57
C ARG A 22 7.12 4.07 4.60
N LEU A 23 7.38 4.93 3.61
CA LEU A 23 6.43 5.18 2.52
C LEU A 23 6.33 3.96 1.58
N CYS A 24 5.17 3.84 0.95
CA CYS A 24 4.91 2.85 -0.09
C CYS A 24 5.72 3.19 -1.34
N GLU A 25 6.39 2.19 -1.89
CA GLU A 25 7.11 2.25 -3.16
C GLU A 25 6.32 1.53 -4.26
N PRO A 26 6.54 1.85 -5.55
CA PRO A 26 5.88 1.14 -6.66
C PRO A 26 6.07 -0.38 -6.61
N SER A 27 7.20 -0.85 -6.06
CA SER A 27 7.52 -2.26 -5.86
C SER A 27 6.57 -2.96 -4.87
N ASP A 28 6.03 -2.26 -3.87
CA ASP A 28 5.09 -2.81 -2.90
C ASP A 28 3.75 -3.20 -3.56
N ILE A 29 3.25 -2.33 -4.45
CA ILE A 29 2.03 -2.58 -5.23
C ILE A 29 2.26 -3.66 -6.29
N ALA A 30 3.44 -3.68 -6.91
CA ALA A 30 3.77 -4.64 -7.95
C ALA A 30 3.65 -6.09 -7.45
N GLY A 31 4.00 -6.36 -6.20
CA GLY A 31 3.86 -7.69 -5.59
C GLY A 31 2.41 -8.17 -5.53
N VAL A 32 1.50 -7.33 -5.01
CA VAL A 32 0.07 -7.68 -4.91
C VAL A 32 -0.58 -7.81 -6.28
N ALA A 33 -0.21 -6.94 -7.22
CA ALA A 33 -0.68 -7.00 -8.60
C ALA A 33 -0.22 -8.29 -9.30
N LEU A 34 1.05 -8.69 -9.09
CA LEU A 34 1.58 -9.93 -9.66
C LEU A 34 0.90 -11.16 -9.07
N PHE A 35 0.65 -11.18 -7.75
CA PHE A 35 -0.14 -12.25 -7.11
C PHE A 35 -1.52 -12.35 -7.77
N LEU A 36 -2.26 -11.24 -7.87
CA LEU A 36 -3.59 -11.19 -8.46
C LEU A 36 -3.62 -11.59 -9.94
N ALA A 37 -2.58 -11.27 -10.71
CA ALA A 37 -2.45 -11.65 -12.11
C ALA A 37 -1.99 -13.11 -12.32
N SER A 38 -1.51 -13.78 -11.28
CA SER A 38 -0.96 -15.13 -11.37
C SER A 38 -2.01 -16.22 -11.13
N ALA A 39 -1.65 -17.47 -11.41
CA ALA A 39 -2.49 -18.62 -11.05
C ALA A 39 -2.68 -18.80 -9.53
N ALA A 40 -1.85 -18.16 -8.70
CA ALA A 40 -1.98 -18.25 -7.25
C ALA A 40 -3.26 -17.59 -6.70
N SER A 41 -3.88 -16.68 -7.46
CA SER A 41 -5.13 -16.01 -7.10
C SER A 41 -6.38 -16.71 -7.65
N ALA A 42 -6.29 -17.96 -8.13
CA ALA A 42 -7.36 -18.62 -8.89
C ALA A 42 -8.76 -18.67 -8.21
N TYR A 43 -8.82 -18.53 -6.89
CA TYR A 43 -10.07 -18.48 -6.13
C TYR A 43 -10.28 -17.16 -5.37
N THR A 44 -9.46 -16.14 -5.65
CA THR A 44 -9.55 -14.81 -5.05
C THR A 44 -10.28 -13.88 -6.03
N THR A 45 -11.54 -13.57 -5.73
CA THR A 45 -12.38 -12.69 -6.56
C THR A 45 -13.33 -11.88 -5.68
N GLY A 46 -13.68 -10.66 -6.11
CA GLY A 46 -14.59 -9.76 -5.41
C GLY A 46 -14.06 -9.18 -4.08
N ALA A 47 -12.81 -9.45 -3.72
CA ALA A 47 -12.19 -8.96 -2.50
C ALA A 47 -11.41 -7.65 -2.72
N VAL A 48 -11.40 -6.78 -1.71
CA VAL A 48 -10.50 -5.64 -1.62
C VAL A 48 -9.27 -6.09 -0.82
N ILE A 49 -8.10 -6.05 -1.45
CA ILE A 49 -6.83 -6.40 -0.78
C ILE A 49 -6.10 -5.10 -0.42
N PRO A 50 -6.01 -4.72 0.86
CA PRO A 50 -5.26 -3.54 1.28
C PRO A 50 -3.76 -3.74 1.02
N CYS A 51 -3.11 -2.73 0.46
CA CYS A 51 -1.68 -2.70 0.19
C CYS A 51 -1.13 -1.30 0.55
N ASP A 52 -1.17 -0.98 1.83
CA ASP A 52 -0.92 0.37 2.35
C ASP A 52 0.03 0.39 3.56
N GLY A 53 0.70 -0.72 3.83
CA GLY A 53 1.57 -0.87 5.00
C GLY A 53 0.82 -1.09 6.33
N GLY A 54 -0.50 -1.27 6.30
CA GLY A 54 -1.33 -1.47 7.48
C GLY A 54 -1.84 -0.17 8.09
N VAL A 55 -2.01 0.87 7.26
CA VAL A 55 -2.50 2.20 7.69
C VAL A 55 -4.03 2.21 7.80
N ALA A 56 -4.73 1.48 6.93
CA ALA A 56 -6.15 1.25 7.04
C ALA A 56 -6.42 0.12 8.04
N ASP A 57 -6.96 0.48 9.20
CA ASP A 57 -7.65 -0.46 10.08
C ASP A 57 -8.95 -0.90 9.35
N LEU A 58 -8.95 -2.10 8.77
CA LEU A 58 -10.14 -2.80 8.27
C LEU A 58 -10.65 -3.80 9.31
#